data_AF-A0A841RHR2-F1
#
_entry.id   AF-A0A841RHR2-F1
#
_cell.length_a   1.000
_cell.length_b   1.000
_cell.length_c   1.000
_cell.angle_alpha   90.00
_cell.angle_beta   90.00
_cell.angle_gamma   90.00
#
_symmetry.space_group_name_H-M   'P 1'
#
loop_
_entity.id
_entity.type
_entity.pdbx_description
1 polymer ?
#
loop_
_entity_poly.entity_id
_entity_poly.type
_entity_poly.pdbx_seq_one_letter_code
_entity_poly.pdbx_strand_id
1 'polypeptide(L)'
;MLYKMCEKSSDISSKEIGFEIAKDLLQLIKDHDEVEISLENIEIITTNCSKIIFGTIYLELGAEQFYKKIRITQADDEMKIIIQQGIKNAISEN
;
A
#
# COMPACT_ATOMS: atom_id res chain seq x y z
N MET A 1 6.70 11.98 -4.77
CA MET A 1 7.41 11.74 -3.49
C MET A 1 7.69 10.26 -3.35
N LEU A 2 8.90 9.85 -2.95
CA LEU A 2 9.24 8.42 -2.78
C LEU A 2 9.03 7.99 -1.32
N TYR A 3 8.30 6.90 -1.13
CA TYR A 3 8.10 6.22 0.16
C TYR A 3 8.69 4.81 0.09
N LYS A 4 9.68 4.52 0.92
CA LYS A 4 10.32 3.20 0.99
C LYS A 4 9.69 2.38 2.11
N MET A 5 8.93 1.35 1.76
CA MET A 5 8.24 0.53 2.77
C MET A 5 9.22 -0.18 3.71
N CYS A 6 10.40 -0.57 3.21
CA CYS A 6 11.42 -1.26 3.98
C CYS A 6 12.01 -0.43 5.13
N GLU A 7 11.87 0.90 5.11
CA GLU A 7 12.26 1.76 6.24
C GLU A 7 11.38 1.53 7.48
N LYS A 8 10.20 0.91 7.31
CA LYS A 8 9.37 0.45 8.42
C LYS A 8 9.72 -0.96 8.87
N SER A 9 9.80 -1.89 7.92
CA SER A 9 10.15 -3.30 8.14
C SER A 9 10.31 -4.01 6.79
N SER A 10 11.13 -5.06 6.72
CA SER A 10 11.13 -5.99 5.58
C SER A 10 9.98 -7.02 5.66
N ASP A 11 9.42 -7.23 6.85
CA ASP A 11 8.26 -8.09 7.11
C ASP A 11 7.02 -7.25 7.44
N ILE A 12 6.05 -7.27 6.52
CA ILE A 12 4.78 -6.56 6.57
C ILE A 12 3.63 -7.55 6.82
N SER A 13 3.69 -8.22 7.98
CA SER A 13 2.70 -9.22 8.40
C SER A 13 1.85 -8.81 9.61
N SER A 14 2.27 -7.82 10.40
CA SER A 14 1.52 -7.34 11.56
C SER A 14 0.54 -6.21 11.21
N LYS A 15 -0.60 -6.18 11.91
CA LYS A 15 -1.60 -5.12 11.70
C LYS A 15 -1.06 -3.75 12.04
N GLU A 16 -0.24 -3.68 13.09
CA GLU A 16 0.37 -2.46 13.59
C GLU A 16 1.22 -1.78 12.49
N ILE A 17 2.12 -2.54 11.85
CA ILE A 17 2.94 -2.05 10.73
C ILE A 17 2.05 -1.62 9.55
N GLY A 18 1.03 -2.43 9.24
CA GLY A 18 0.06 -2.09 8.19
C GLY A 18 -0.63 -0.75 8.41
N PHE A 19 -1.10 -0.48 9.64
CA PHE A 19 -1.76 0.78 9.99
C PHE A 19 -0.79 1.97 9.98
N GLU A 20 0.44 1.79 10.48
CA GLU A 20 1.46 2.84 10.43
C GLU A 20 1.77 3.25 8.99
N ILE A 21 2.01 2.28 8.11
CA ILE A 21 2.28 2.55 6.69
C ILE A 21 1.08 3.24 6.03
N ALA A 22 -0.15 2.76 6.29
CA ALA A 22 -1.36 3.37 5.73
C ALA A 22 -1.49 4.84 6.16
N LYS A 23 -1.25 5.13 7.44
CA LYS A 23 -1.30 6.49 7.99
C LYS A 23 -0.27 7.41 7.34
N ASP A 24 0.98 6.95 7.24
CA ASP A 24 2.07 7.74 6.64
C ASP A 24 1.79 8.03 5.17
N LEU A 25 1.34 7.02 4.40
CA LEU A 25 0.97 7.20 3.01
C LEU A 25 -0.20 8.17 2.84
N LEU A 26 -1.26 8.04 3.65
CA LEU A 26 -2.41 8.96 3.58
C LEU A 26 -2.00 10.41 3.88
N GLN A 27 -1.02 10.64 4.75
CA GLN A 27 -0.48 11.98 4.95
C GLN A 27 0.28 12.46 3.72
N LEU A 28 1.19 11.65 3.17
CA LEU A 28 1.97 12.00 1.98
C LEU A 28 1.08 12.28 0.75
N ILE A 29 -0.01 11.54 0.57
CA ILE A 29 -0.94 11.70 -0.55
C ILE A 29 -1.72 13.02 -0.48
N LYS A 30 -1.91 13.57 0.72
CA LYS A 30 -2.51 14.91 0.90
C LYS A 30 -1.54 16.02 0.51
N ASP A 31 -0.26 15.81 0.79
CA ASP A 31 0.78 16.82 0.62
C ASP A 31 1.45 16.78 -0.77
N HIS A 32 1.19 15.72 -1.54
CA HIS A 32 1.83 15.49 -2.84
C HIS A 32 0.82 15.04 -3.92
N ASP A 33 1.12 15.43 -5.17
CA ASP A 33 0.32 15.03 -6.33
C ASP A 33 0.50 13.55 -6.70
N GLU A 34 1.71 13.03 -6.54
CA GLU A 34 2.06 11.62 -6.80
C GLU A 34 3.00 11.09 -5.70
N VAL A 35 2.70 9.88 -5.24
CA VAL A 35 3.49 9.11 -4.27
C VAL A 35 3.93 7.80 -4.93
N GLU A 36 5.24 7.63 -5.04
CA GLU A 36 5.87 6.38 -5.45
C GLU A 36 6.15 5.53 -4.21
N ILE A 37 5.62 4.32 -4.17
CA ILE A 37 5.77 3.36 -3.09
C ILE A 37 6.73 2.27 -3.56
N SER A 38 7.93 2.27 -2.99
CA SER A 38 8.96 1.27 -3.26
C SER A 38 8.81 0.08 -2.32
N LEU A 39 8.73 -1.12 -2.91
CA LEU A 39 8.76 -2.42 -2.22
C LEU A 39 10.16 -3.06 -2.24
N GLU A 40 11.20 -2.28 -2.57
CA GLU A 40 12.58 -2.76 -2.50
C GLU A 40 12.91 -3.26 -1.10
N ASN A 41 13.49 -4.46 -1.00
CA ASN A 41 13.85 -5.13 0.26
C ASN A 41 12.66 -5.49 1.18
N ILE A 42 11.43 -5.55 0.65
CA ILE A 42 10.34 -6.24 1.33
C ILE A 42 10.51 -7.74 1.07
N GLU A 43 10.53 -8.53 2.14
CA GLU A 43 10.63 -9.99 2.07
C GLU A 43 9.25 -10.64 2.20
N ILE A 44 8.40 -10.08 3.06
CA ILE A 44 7.08 -10.62 3.37
C ILE A 44 6.07 -9.48 3.34
N ILE A 45 4.96 -9.70 2.64
CA ILE A 45 3.75 -8.89 2.79
C ILE A 45 2.55 -9.83 2.80
N THR A 46 1.68 -9.67 3.80
CA THR A 46 0.47 -10.48 3.88
C THR A 46 -0.69 -9.82 3.15
N THR A 47 -1.65 -10.61 2.66
CA THR A 47 -2.88 -10.08 2.05
C THR A 47 -3.66 -9.20 3.03
N ASN A 48 -3.63 -9.51 4.32
CA ASN A 48 -4.26 -8.70 5.37
C ASN A 48 -3.61 -7.32 5.48
N CYS A 49 -2.28 -7.25 5.48
CA CYS A 49 -1.60 -5.95 5.50
C CYS A 49 -1.77 -5.20 4.19
N SER A 50 -1.77 -5.89 3.05
CA SER A 50 -2.09 -5.25 1.76
C SER A 50 -3.50 -4.67 1.73
N LYS A 51 -4.48 -5.35 2.34
CA LYS A 51 -5.84 -4.84 2.51
C LYS A 51 -5.86 -3.59 3.40
N ILE A 52 -5.14 -3.61 4.53
CA ILE A 52 -5.06 -2.46 5.44
C ILE A 52 -4.38 -1.27 4.76
N ILE A 53 -3.28 -1.48 4.04
CA ILE A 53 -2.51 -0.40 3.41
C ILE A 53 -3.24 0.09 2.15
N PHE A 54 -3.22 -0.74 1.10
CA PHE A 54 -3.66 -0.33 -0.22
C PHE A 54 -5.18 -0.29 -0.33
N GLY A 55 -5.88 -1.18 0.39
CA GLY A 55 -7.34 -1.17 0.44
C GLY A 55 -7.88 0.10 1.09
N THR A 56 -7.34 0.52 2.23
CA THR A 56 -7.74 1.79 2.87
C THR A 56 -7.47 2.99 1.97
N ILE A 57 -6.28 3.08 1.36
CA ILE A 57 -5.95 4.19 0.46
C ILE A 57 -6.90 4.19 -0.77
N TYR A 58 -7.19 3.01 -1.32
CA TYR A 58 -8.10 2.87 -2.46
C TYR A 58 -9.52 3.32 -2.12
N LEU A 59 -10.05 2.91 -0.97
CA LEU A 59 -11.39 3.30 -0.53
C LEU A 59 -11.50 4.79 -0.22
N GLU A 60 -10.45 5.40 0.36
CA GLU A 60 -10.41 6.82 0.67
C GLU A 60 -10.33 7.70 -0.58
N LEU A 61 -9.50 7.32 -1.56
CA LEU A 61 -9.28 8.12 -2.77
C LEU A 61 -10.30 7.83 -3.87
N GLY A 62 -10.83 6.61 -3.91
CA GLY A 62 -11.51 6.06 -5.06
C GLY A 62 -10.55 5.63 -6.18
N ALA A 63 -11.07 4.83 -7.11
CA ALA A 63 -10.27 4.15 -8.14
C ALA A 63 -9.43 5.12 -8.99
N GLU A 64 -10.05 6.18 -9.52
CA GLU A 64 -9.39 7.11 -10.43
C GLU A 64 -8.21 7.82 -9.75
N GLN A 65 -8.43 8.36 -8.55
CA GLN A 65 -7.39 9.08 -7.81
C GLN A 65 -6.30 8.12 -7.30
N PHE A 66 -6.66 6.90 -6.92
CA PHE A 66 -5.67 5.89 -6.53
C PHE A 66 -4.67 5.63 -7.66
N TYR A 67 -5.15 5.28 -8.87
CA TYR A 67 -4.25 4.97 -9.99
C TYR A 67 -3.55 6.20 -10.57
N LYS A 68 -4.08 7.40 -10.34
CA LYS A 68 -3.41 8.65 -10.70
C LYS A 68 -2.30 9.04 -9.72
N LYS A 69 -2.53 8.88 -8.42
CA LYS A 69 -1.64 9.36 -7.37
C LYS A 69 -0.62 8.34 -6.88
N ILE A 70 -0.90 7.04 -7.03
CA ILE A 70 -0.08 5.97 -6.46
C ILE A 70 0.66 5.23 -7.56
N ARG A 71 1.99 5.19 -7.43
CA ARG A 71 2.86 4.38 -8.27
C ARG A 71 3.59 3.35 -7.44
N ILE A 72 3.36 2.07 -7.70
CA ILE A 72 4.02 0.97 -6.98
C ILE A 72 5.23 0.51 -7.80
N THR A 73 6.42 0.53 -7.20
CA THR A 73 7.68 0.16 -7.86
C THR A 73 8.43 -0.93 -7.08
N GLN A 74 9.26 -1.69 -7.80
CA GLN A 74 10.10 -2.77 -7.26
C GLN A 74 9.33 -3.89 -6.51
N ALA A 75 8.03 -4.03 -6.78
CA ALA A 75 7.25 -5.19 -6.39
C ALA A 75 7.49 -6.33 -7.41
N ASP A 76 7.78 -7.53 -6.91
CA ASP A 76 7.74 -8.73 -7.74
C ASP A 76 6.29 -9.12 -8.07
N ASP A 77 6.13 -10.16 -8.89
CA ASP A 77 4.80 -10.56 -9.36
C ASP A 77 3.94 -11.15 -8.25
N GLU A 78 4.53 -11.79 -7.23
CA GLU A 78 3.80 -12.30 -6.08
C GLU A 78 3.26 -11.15 -5.22
N MET A 79 4.10 -10.16 -4.90
CA MET A 79 3.69 -8.96 -4.18
C MET A 79 2.59 -8.20 -4.91
N LYS A 80 2.68 -8.05 -6.24
CA LYS A 80 1.60 -7.43 -7.03
C LYS A 80 0.28 -8.17 -6.88
N ILE A 81 0.30 -9.50 -6.91
CA ILE A 81 -0.90 -10.33 -6.72
C ILE A 81 -1.48 -10.10 -5.32
N ILE A 82 -0.63 -10.12 -4.28
CA ILE A 82 -1.05 -9.92 -2.89
C ILE A 82 -1.67 -8.53 -2.69
N ILE A 83 -1.07 -7.49 -3.29
CA ILE A 83 -1.59 -6.11 -3.26
C ILE A 83 -2.97 -6.04 -3.92
N GLN A 84 -3.10 -6.60 -5.13
CA GLN A 84 -4.37 -6.63 -5.85
C GLN A 84 -5.45 -7.38 -5.08
N GLN A 85 -5.11 -8.51 -4.45
CA GLN A 85 -6.03 -9.25 -3.59
C GLN A 85 -6.43 -8.42 -2.37
N GLY A 86 -5.49 -7.73 -1.73
CA GLY A 86 -5.76 -6.82 -0.62
C GLY A 86 -6.80 -5.75 -0.97
N ILE A 87 -6.62 -5.09 -2.11
CA ILE A 87 -7.57 -4.08 -2.63
C ILE A 87 -8.94 -4.72 -2.91
N LYS A 88 -8.99 -5.86 -3.62
CA LYS A 88 -10.24 -6.57 -3.93
C LYS A 88 -11.02 -6.97 -2.68
N ASN A 89 -10.31 -7.47 -1.66
CA ASN A 89 -10.91 -7.85 -0.38
C ASN A 89 -11.47 -6.61 0.35
N ALA A 90 -10.77 -5.48 0.30
CA ALA A 90 -11.27 -4.23 0.89
C ALA A 90 -12.57 -3.74 0.20
N ILE A 91 -12.64 -3.85 -1.13
CA ILE A 91 -13.83 -3.48 -1.91
C ILE A 91 -14.99 -4.42 -1.65
N SER A 92 -14.74 -5.72 -1.48
CA SER A 92 -15.80 -6.73 -1.33
C SER A 92 -16.43 -6.75 0.06
N GLU A 93 -15.74 -6.21 1.06
CA GLU A 93 -16.20 -6.15 2.45
C GLU A 93 -16.77 -4.77 2.86
N ASN A 94 -16.84 -3.80 1.95
CA ASN A 94 -17.51 -2.49 2.12
C ASN A 94 -18.71 -2.36 1.20
#